data_AF-A0A0X3WEP6-F1
#
_entry.id   AF-A0A0X3WEP6-F1
#
_cell.length_a   1.000
_cell.length_b   1.000
_cell.length_c   1.000
_cell.angle_alpha   90.00
_cell.angle_beta   90.00
_cell.angle_gamma   90.00
#
_symmetry.space_group_name_H-M   'P 1'
#
loop_
_entity.id
_entity.type
_entity.pdbx_description
1 polymer ?
#
loop_
_entity_poly.entity_id
_entity_poly.type
_entity_poly.pdbx_seq_one_letter_code
_entity_poly.pdbx_strand_id
1 'polypeptide(L)'
;MKPCAECGAPMGSRSCDELFHALLALDHSRQAPWGPLHGVSVSCFLLQHPSRLPADGGAMARTLLSAYLEGGLEQANQLVAQARRGNSHVVKGGPSRVDRKVTPPPREAPVRSPFAVTIEDVAVDGTFPASRFTERVRAWAAATVDAGRRDT
;
A
#
# COMPACT_ATOMS: atom_id res chain seq x y z
N MET A 1 6.75 10.31 21.63
CA MET A 1 5.48 10.05 20.92
C MET A 1 5.20 8.55 21.04
N LYS A 2 3.93 8.09 21.03
CA LYS A 2 3.65 6.65 20.98
C LYS A 2 3.81 6.17 19.53
N PRO A 3 4.26 4.93 19.28
CA PRO A 3 4.28 4.39 17.93
C PRO A 3 2.86 4.29 17.35
N CYS A 4 2.75 4.23 16.02
CA CYS A 4 1.51 4.00 15.32
C CYS A 4 0.92 2.66 15.77
N ALA A 5 -0.34 2.67 16.22
CA ALA A 5 -1.00 1.48 16.76
C ALA A 5 -1.26 0.39 15.71
N GLU A 6 -1.22 0.74 14.42
CA GLU A 6 -1.47 -0.20 13.32
C GLU A 6 -0.17 -0.79 12.76
N CYS A 7 0.77 0.07 12.31
CA CYS A 7 1.98 -0.40 11.64
C CYS A 7 3.22 -0.46 12.55
N GLY A 8 3.17 0.12 13.75
CA GLY A 8 4.29 0.15 14.69
C GLY A 8 5.35 1.20 14.38
N ALA A 9 5.17 2.06 13.38
CA ALA A 9 6.10 3.15 13.07
C ALA A 9 6.30 4.06 14.30
N PRO A 10 7.52 4.52 14.61
CA PRO A 10 7.80 5.24 15.86
C PRO A 10 7.09 6.60 15.99
N MET A 11 6.46 7.09 14.91
CA MET A 11 5.83 8.40 14.78
C MET A 11 6.84 9.51 15.10
N GLY A 12 7.68 9.79 14.11
CA GLY A 12 8.61 10.92 14.11
C GLY A 12 7.91 12.28 14.05
N SER A 13 8.45 13.22 13.29
CA SER A 13 7.89 14.58 13.15
C SER A 13 6.58 14.63 12.34
N ARG A 14 6.28 13.59 11.57
CA ARG A 14 5.07 13.45 10.74
C ARG A 14 4.39 12.12 11.04
N SER A 15 3.06 12.15 11.06
CA SER A 15 2.23 10.97 11.14
C SER A 15 2.33 10.12 9.86
N CYS A 16 1.98 8.83 9.96
CA CYS A 16 1.83 7.95 8.79
C CYS A 16 0.92 8.55 7.72
N ASP A 17 -0.12 9.28 8.12
CA ASP A 17 -1.03 9.98 7.21
C ASP A 17 -0.36 11.09 6.43
N GLU A 18 0.36 11.98 7.11
CA GLU A 18 1.06 13.10 6.46
C GLU A 18 2.12 12.58 5.50
N LEU A 19 2.85 11.52 5.88
CA LEU A 19 3.80 10.85 5.00
C LEU A 19 3.11 10.22 3.79
N PHE A 20 1.96 9.58 3.99
CA PHE A 20 1.22 8.97 2.89
C PHE A 20 0.69 10.02 1.90
N HIS A 21 0.15 11.14 2.37
CA HIS A 21 -0.28 12.23 1.49
C HIS A 21 0.89 12.85 0.73
N ALA A 22 2.04 13.03 1.38
CA ALA A 22 3.26 13.51 0.71
C ALA A 22 3.73 12.54 -0.38
N LEU A 23 3.69 11.24 -0.13
CA LEU A 23 4.01 10.23 -1.13
C LEU A 23 3.02 10.23 -2.30
N LEU A 24 1.71 10.32 -2.02
CA LEU A 24 0.70 10.40 -3.08
C LEU A 24 0.90 11.61 -3.99
N ALA A 25 1.30 12.76 -3.44
CA ALA A 25 1.63 13.95 -4.24
C ALA A 25 2.78 13.65 -5.23
N LEU A 26 3.82 12.94 -4.79
CA LEU A 26 4.93 12.53 -5.64
C LEU A 26 4.51 11.47 -6.68
N ASP A 27 3.71 10.48 -6.29
CA ASP A 27 3.17 9.47 -7.21
C ASP A 27 2.34 10.12 -8.34
N HIS A 28 1.56 11.15 -8.01
CA HIS A 28 0.75 11.90 -8.96
C HIS A 28 1.56 12.75 -9.94
N SER A 29 2.84 13.01 -9.69
CA SER A 29 3.75 13.60 -10.68
C SER A 29 3.97 12.69 -11.90
N ARG A 30 3.71 11.37 -11.75
CA ARG A 30 3.95 10.32 -12.75
C ARG A 30 5.42 10.16 -13.15
N GLN A 31 6.34 10.81 -12.45
CA GLN A 31 7.77 10.74 -12.72
C GLN A 31 8.41 9.57 -11.98
N ALA A 32 9.47 9.02 -12.58
CA ALA A 32 10.31 8.04 -11.89
C ALA A 32 11.10 8.71 -10.76
N PRO A 33 11.30 8.03 -9.62
CA PRO A 33 10.90 6.65 -9.37
C PRO A 33 9.49 6.47 -8.76
N TRP A 34 8.83 7.55 -8.32
CA TRP A 34 7.58 7.49 -7.54
C TRP A 34 6.39 6.96 -8.34
N GLY A 35 6.04 7.61 -9.45
CA GLY A 35 4.85 7.30 -10.23
C GLY A 35 4.71 5.82 -10.63
N PRO A 36 5.76 5.17 -11.17
CA PRO A 36 5.73 3.75 -11.50
C PRO A 36 5.45 2.81 -10.30
N LEU A 37 5.80 3.23 -9.08
CA LEU A 37 5.66 2.42 -7.86
C LEU A 37 4.36 2.68 -7.09
N HIS A 38 3.50 3.59 -7.56
CA HIS A 38 2.25 3.99 -6.89
C HIS A 38 1.44 2.81 -6.34
N GLY A 39 1.13 1.81 -7.19
CA GLY A 39 0.34 0.65 -6.78
C GLY A 39 0.99 -0.17 -5.67
N VAL A 40 2.32 -0.29 -5.69
CA VAL A 40 3.09 -1.01 -4.68
C VAL A 40 3.07 -0.23 -3.36
N SER A 41 3.41 1.07 -3.41
CA SER A 41 3.40 1.96 -2.25
C SER A 41 2.04 1.99 -1.54
N VAL A 42 0.95 2.15 -2.30
CA VAL A 42 -0.43 2.14 -1.76
C VAL A 42 -0.77 0.79 -1.14
N SER A 43 -0.37 -0.31 -1.77
CA SER A 43 -0.64 -1.66 -1.25
C SER A 43 0.08 -1.92 0.07
N CYS A 44 1.36 -1.51 0.19
CA CYS A 44 2.09 -1.58 1.45
C CYS A 44 1.38 -0.80 2.55
N PHE A 45 1.02 0.46 2.26
CA PHE A 45 0.37 1.32 3.24
C PHE A 45 -0.97 0.74 3.73
N LEU A 46 -1.84 0.30 2.82
CA LEU A 46 -3.15 -0.25 3.19
C LEU A 46 -3.05 -1.55 4.00
N LEU A 47 -2.11 -2.44 3.65
CA LEU A 47 -1.94 -3.70 4.38
C LEU A 47 -1.33 -3.52 5.78
N GLN A 48 -0.55 -2.45 5.97
CA GLN A 48 -0.03 -2.05 7.29
C GLN A 48 -1.03 -1.25 8.13
N HIS A 49 -2.09 -0.71 7.52
CA HIS A 49 -3.14 0.07 8.18
C HIS A 49 -4.52 -0.56 7.90
N PRO A 50 -4.84 -1.71 8.53
CA PRO A 50 -6.04 -2.49 8.24
C PRO A 50 -7.35 -1.73 8.46
N SER A 51 -7.35 -0.67 9.27
CA SER A 51 -8.52 0.23 9.41
C SER A 51 -8.96 0.87 8.08
N ARG A 52 -8.08 0.88 7.07
CA ARG A 52 -8.29 1.46 5.73
C ARG A 52 -8.55 0.44 4.64
N LEU A 53 -8.49 -0.85 4.96
CA LEU A 53 -8.69 -1.89 3.96
C LEU A 53 -10.13 -1.86 3.43
N PRO A 54 -10.33 -2.08 2.11
CA PRO A 54 -11.66 -2.35 1.58
C PRO A 54 -12.26 -3.62 2.18
N ALA A 55 -13.56 -3.84 1.95
CA ALA A 55 -14.29 -5.00 2.46
C ALA A 55 -13.71 -6.36 1.99
N ASP A 56 -12.99 -6.37 0.87
CA ASP A 56 -12.27 -7.56 0.36
C ASP A 56 -10.98 -7.88 1.15
N GLY A 57 -10.69 -7.12 2.21
CA GLY A 57 -9.55 -7.30 3.08
C GLY A 57 -8.21 -7.10 2.39
N GLY A 58 -8.15 -6.44 1.22
CA GLY A 58 -6.91 -6.18 0.49
C GLY A 58 -6.34 -7.38 -0.26
N ALA A 59 -7.19 -8.31 -0.72
CA ALA A 59 -6.74 -9.47 -1.50
C ALA A 59 -5.87 -9.06 -2.70
N MET A 60 -6.35 -8.11 -3.51
CA MET A 60 -5.61 -7.59 -4.67
C MET A 60 -4.29 -6.90 -4.26
N ALA A 61 -4.27 -6.19 -3.14
CA ALA A 61 -3.05 -5.56 -2.62
C ALA A 61 -1.98 -6.60 -2.31
N ARG A 62 -2.35 -7.73 -1.68
CA ARG A 62 -1.41 -8.84 -1.42
C ARG A 62 -0.91 -9.46 -2.72
N THR A 63 -1.80 -9.75 -3.66
CA THR A 63 -1.42 -10.32 -4.96
C THR A 63 -0.46 -9.40 -5.72
N LEU A 64 -0.69 -8.08 -5.68
CA LEU A 64 0.18 -7.10 -6.31
C LEU A 64 1.58 -7.07 -5.67
N LEU A 65 1.66 -7.11 -4.33
CA LEU A 65 2.95 -7.15 -3.65
C LEU A 65 3.73 -8.43 -3.95
N SER A 66 3.08 -9.60 -3.97
CA SER A 66 3.74 -10.85 -4.37
C SER A 66 4.28 -10.78 -5.80
N ALA A 67 3.47 -10.33 -6.77
CA ALA A 67 3.91 -10.17 -8.16
C ALA A 67 5.08 -9.18 -8.29
N TYR A 68 5.06 -8.08 -7.53
CA TYR A 68 6.17 -7.13 -7.52
C TYR A 68 7.47 -7.73 -6.94
N LEU A 69 7.37 -8.53 -5.89
CA LEU A 69 8.54 -9.16 -5.26
C LEU A 69 9.15 -10.27 -6.13
N GLU A 70 8.31 -11.00 -6.88
CA GLU A 70 8.71 -12.10 -7.77
C GLU A 70 9.27 -11.61 -9.11
N GLY A 71 8.56 -10.70 -9.79
CA GLY A 71 8.88 -10.28 -11.16
C GLY A 71 9.02 -8.78 -11.35
N GLY A 72 9.09 -8.00 -10.27
CA GLY A 72 9.29 -6.56 -10.33
C GLY A 72 8.09 -5.80 -10.89
N LEU A 73 8.36 -4.57 -11.36
CA LEU A 73 7.31 -3.69 -11.89
C LEU A 73 6.62 -4.24 -13.13
N GLU A 74 7.30 -5.04 -13.94
CA GLU A 74 6.70 -5.63 -15.14
C GLU A 74 5.53 -6.54 -14.77
N GLN A 75 5.76 -7.52 -13.89
CA GLN A 75 4.73 -8.47 -13.48
C GLN A 75 3.59 -7.77 -12.72
N ALA A 76 3.92 -6.81 -11.87
CA ALA A 76 2.92 -5.98 -11.19
C ALA A 76 2.03 -5.20 -12.20
N ASN A 77 2.64 -4.60 -13.23
CA ASN A 77 1.91 -3.87 -14.26
C ASN A 77 1.03 -4.78 -15.13
N GLN A 78 1.51 -6.00 -15.45
CA GLN A 78 0.72 -6.99 -16.17
C GLN A 78 -0.54 -7.38 -15.38
N LEU A 79 -0.40 -7.63 -14.07
CA LEU A 79 -1.52 -7.92 -13.17
C LEU A 79 -2.55 -6.78 -13.15
N VAL A 80 -2.10 -5.54 -12.96
CA VAL A 80 -2.98 -4.36 -12.96
C VAL A 80 -3.69 -4.19 -14.31
N ALA A 81 -2.97 -4.41 -15.43
CA ALA A 81 -3.56 -4.32 -16.76
C ALA A 81 -4.63 -5.40 -17.00
N GLN A 82 -4.42 -6.63 -16.51
CA GLN A 82 -5.41 -7.71 -16.59
C GLN A 82 -6.67 -7.37 -15.78
N ALA A 83 -6.53 -6.90 -14.53
CA ALA A 83 -7.64 -6.49 -13.69
C ALA A 83 -8.47 -5.36 -14.34
N ARG A 84 -7.80 -4.36 -14.92
CA ARG A 84 -8.46 -3.25 -15.65
C ARG A 84 -9.27 -3.74 -16.86
N ARG A 85 -8.74 -4.71 -17.63
CA ARG A 85 -9.47 -5.31 -18.75
C ARG A 85 -10.71 -6.06 -18.27
N GLY A 86 -10.59 -6.87 -17.22
CA GLY A 86 -11.73 -7.58 -16.62
C GLY A 86 -12.86 -6.65 -16.20
N ASN A 87 -12.53 -5.55 -15.52
CA ASN A 87 -13.52 -4.54 -15.13
C ASN A 87 -14.18 -3.85 -16.35
N SER A 88 -13.41 -3.61 -17.42
CA SER A 88 -13.95 -3.02 -18.65
C SER A 88 -14.96 -3.92 -19.37
N HIS A 89 -14.87 -5.24 -19.19
CA HIS A 89 -15.87 -6.18 -19.70
C HIS A 89 -17.15 -6.20 -18.85
N VAL A 90 -17.03 -6.11 -17.53
CA VAL A 90 -18.19 -6.06 -16.62
C VAL A 90 -18.99 -4.76 -16.78
N VAL A 91 -18.31 -3.63 -17.03
CA VAL A 91 -18.96 -2.31 -17.20
C VAL A 91 -19.76 -2.18 -18.52
N LYS A 92 -19.54 -3.05 -19.51
CA LYS A 92 -20.36 -3.09 -20.74
C LYS A 92 -21.79 -3.64 -20.53
N GLY A 93 -22.15 -4.05 -19.31
CA GLY A 93 -23.45 -4.61 -18.94
C GLY A 93 -24.32 -3.74 -18.01
N GLY A 94 -24.11 -2.41 -17.94
CA GLY A 94 -24.94 -1.49 -17.17
C GLY A 94 -24.25 -0.92 -15.91
N PRO A 95 -24.79 0.17 -15.32
CA PRO A 95 -24.08 0.93 -14.30
C PRO A 95 -24.08 0.16 -12.98
N SER A 96 -22.92 -0.39 -12.61
CA SER A 96 -22.69 -0.79 -11.22
C SER A 96 -22.52 0.49 -10.40
N ARG A 97 -23.65 1.02 -9.90
CA ARG A 97 -23.64 1.99 -8.80
C ARG A 97 -23.11 1.24 -7.58
N VAL A 98 -21.80 1.33 -7.36
CA VAL A 98 -21.23 0.97 -6.06
C VAL A 98 -21.72 2.02 -5.08
N ASP A 99 -22.80 1.68 -4.39
CA ASP A 99 -23.36 2.44 -3.30
C ASP A 99 -22.28 2.56 -2.22
N ARG A 100 -21.63 3.73 -2.17
CA ARG A 100 -20.57 4.02 -1.19
C ARG A 100 -21.25 4.35 0.13
N LYS A 101 -21.76 3.33 0.82
CA LYS A 101 -22.37 3.50 2.14
C LYS A 101 -21.66 2.70 3.23
N VAL A 102 -21.18 3.52 4.18
CA VAL A 102 -20.94 3.28 5.61
C VAL A 102 -19.64 2.56 5.99
N THR A 103 -18.80 3.36 6.65
CA THR A 103 -17.65 3.01 7.48
C THR A 103 -17.95 1.80 8.36
N PRO A 104 -17.18 0.69 8.25
CA PRO A 104 -17.26 -0.36 9.25
C PRO A 104 -16.84 0.21 10.62
N PRO A 105 -17.39 -0.30 11.74
CA PRO A 105 -16.85 0.05 13.06
C PRO A 105 -15.36 -0.29 13.08
N PRO A 106 -14.54 0.40 13.90
CA PRO A 106 -13.14 0.05 14.03
C PRO A 106 -13.09 -1.40 14.47
N ARG A 107 -12.68 -2.30 13.57
CA ARG A 107 -12.22 -3.60 13.99
C ARG A 107 -11.01 -3.26 14.84
N GLU A 108 -11.05 -3.54 16.14
CA GLU A 108 -9.85 -3.54 16.96
C GLU A 108 -8.88 -4.47 16.25
N ALA A 109 -7.97 -3.89 15.47
CA ALA A 109 -6.97 -4.66 14.78
C ALA A 109 -6.16 -5.32 15.90
N PRO A 110 -5.99 -6.65 15.88
CA PRO A 110 -5.08 -7.27 16.82
C PRO A 110 -3.76 -6.51 16.76
N VAL A 111 -3.20 -6.18 17.92
CA VAL A 111 -1.91 -5.47 18.01
C VAL A 111 -0.90 -6.35 17.30
N ARG A 112 -0.60 -5.99 16.05
CA ARG A 112 0.39 -6.70 15.26
C ARG A 112 1.74 -6.40 15.86
N SER A 113 2.62 -7.41 15.87
CA SER A 113 4.04 -7.15 16.03
C SER A 113 4.45 -6.05 15.04
N PRO A 114 5.25 -5.08 15.44
CA PRO A 114 5.61 -3.95 14.59
C PRO A 114 6.21 -4.44 13.27
N PHE A 115 5.83 -3.81 12.17
CA PHE A 115 6.41 -4.14 10.86
C PHE A 115 7.89 -3.76 10.85
N ALA A 116 8.72 -4.61 10.25
CA ALA A 116 10.16 -4.36 10.18
C ALA A 116 10.55 -3.16 9.31
N VAL A 117 9.69 -2.79 8.35
CA VAL A 117 9.83 -1.62 7.49
C VAL A 117 8.46 -0.97 7.35
N THR A 118 8.41 0.34 7.54
CA THR A 118 7.21 1.18 7.51
C THR A 118 7.38 2.35 6.54
N ILE A 119 6.35 3.18 6.39
CA ILE A 119 6.42 4.38 5.55
C ILE A 119 7.49 5.38 6.02
N GLU A 120 7.82 5.42 7.32
CA GLU A 120 8.89 6.27 7.85
C GLU A 120 10.26 5.90 7.27
N ASP A 121 10.56 4.60 7.19
CA ASP A 121 11.81 4.10 6.62
C ASP A 121 11.95 4.47 5.15
N VAL A 122 10.84 4.50 4.40
CA VAL A 122 10.82 4.89 2.98
C VAL A 122 10.97 6.40 2.82
N ALA A 123 10.34 7.16 3.72
CA ALA A 123 10.32 8.61 3.71
C ALA A 123 11.65 9.25 4.09
N VAL A 124 12.49 8.56 4.89
CA VAL A 124 13.78 9.00 5.44
C VAL A 124 13.62 10.19 6.39
N ASP A 125 13.33 11.36 5.85
CA ASP A 125 13.10 12.64 6.55
C ASP A 125 11.76 13.28 6.16
N GLY A 126 10.90 12.51 5.50
CA GLY A 126 9.62 12.99 4.98
C GLY A 126 9.67 13.45 3.52
N THR A 127 10.81 13.33 2.84
CA THR A 127 11.00 13.81 1.45
C THR A 127 10.90 12.70 0.39
N PHE A 128 10.96 11.43 0.79
CA PHE A 128 10.97 10.29 -0.13
C PHE A 128 12.04 10.44 -1.24
N PRO A 129 13.32 10.55 -0.88
CA PRO A 129 14.36 10.92 -1.83
C PRO A 129 14.42 9.93 -3.00
N ALA A 130 14.54 10.42 -4.23
CA ALA A 130 14.55 9.55 -5.42
C ALA A 130 15.67 8.50 -5.36
N SER A 131 16.81 8.86 -4.77
CA SER A 131 17.93 7.92 -4.55
C SER A 131 17.47 6.76 -3.67
N ARG A 132 17.65 5.53 -4.19
CA ARG A 132 17.26 4.27 -3.53
C ARG A 132 15.78 4.17 -3.15
N PHE A 133 14.90 5.01 -3.70
CA PHE A 133 13.46 4.93 -3.44
C PHE A 133 12.90 3.55 -3.77
N THR A 134 13.26 3.02 -4.95
CA THR A 134 12.87 1.68 -5.39
C THR A 134 13.33 0.58 -4.42
N GLU A 135 14.55 0.68 -3.90
CA GLU A 135 15.10 -0.29 -2.94
C GLU A 135 14.32 -0.26 -1.62
N ARG A 136 14.00 0.94 -1.12
CA ARG A 136 13.19 1.12 0.10
C ARG A 136 11.77 0.62 -0.08
N VAL A 137 11.12 0.91 -1.22
CA VAL A 137 9.79 0.37 -1.53
C VAL A 137 9.82 -1.16 -1.63
N ARG A 138 10.87 -1.75 -2.19
CA ARG A 138 11.03 -3.22 -2.23
C ARG A 138 11.20 -3.81 -0.83
N ALA A 139 11.99 -3.19 0.04
CA ALA A 139 12.12 -3.60 1.43
C ALA A 139 10.78 -3.48 2.18
N TRP A 140 10.02 -2.40 1.93
CA TRP A 140 8.70 -2.18 2.51
C TRP A 140 7.67 -3.24 2.07
N ALA A 141 7.66 -3.58 0.77
CA ALA A 141 6.82 -4.65 0.23
C ALA A 141 7.17 -6.01 0.85
N ALA A 142 8.45 -6.34 0.95
CA ALA A 142 8.91 -7.60 1.54
C ALA A 142 8.49 -7.72 3.01
N ALA A 143 8.70 -6.69 3.83
CA ALA A 143 8.30 -6.68 5.23
C ALA A 143 6.78 -6.81 5.41
N THR A 144 6.00 -6.18 4.51
CA THR A 144 4.54 -6.24 4.55
C THR A 144 4.02 -7.65 4.24
N VAL A 145 4.57 -8.30 3.21
CA VAL A 145 4.19 -9.69 2.85
C VAL A 145 4.62 -10.67 3.93
N ASP A 146 5.83 -10.51 4.49
CA ASP A 146 6.36 -11.39 5.53
C ASP A 146 5.54 -11.34 6.83
N ALA A 147 5.13 -10.15 7.26
CA ALA A 147 4.21 -10.02 8.39
C ALA A 147 2.85 -10.68 8.11
N GLY A 148 2.31 -10.54 6.90
CA GLY A 148 1.05 -11.18 6.53
C GLY A 148 1.08 -12.71 6.54
N ARG A 149 2.25 -13.33 6.33
CA ARG A 149 2.44 -14.79 6.43
C ARG A 149 2.51 -15.30 7.86
N ARG A 150 2.87 -14.44 8.81
CA ARG A 150 2.93 -14.78 10.25
C ARG A 150 1.56 -14.73 10.93
N ASP A 151 0.58 -14.09 10.29
CA ASP A 151 -0.80 -13.94 10.76
C ASP A 151 -1.74 -15.07 10.30
N THR A 152 -1.29 -15.97 9.42
CA THR A 152 -2.03 -17.15 8.90
C THR A 152 -1.53 -18.44 9.51
#